data_AF-J0CVF8-F1
#
_entry.id   AF-J0CVF8-F1
#
_cell.length_a   1.000
_cell.length_b   1.000
_cell.length_c   1.000
_cell.angle_alpha   90.00
_cell.angle_beta   90.00
_cell.angle_gamma   90.00
#
_symmetry.space_group_name_H-M   'P 1'
#
loop_
_entity.id
_entity.type
_entity.pdbx_description
1 polymer ?
#
loop_
_entity_poly.entity_id
_entity_poly.type
_entity_poly.pdbx_seq_one_letter_code
_entity_poly.pdbx_strand_id
1 'polypeptide(L)'
;LLGHSDSVRCVAVSPDGRQLCSASSDSTIRRWDAESGAPIGKPMTGHSDWVQCGAYCPDSMRIVSGADDCTVRLWDASTGESLGVPLYGHIEWVWCVAFSPDGACIASGSDDATIRLWDSATGAHLATLEGDSGSVESLCFSPDRIHLVSGSLDNTVQIWNLETRKLERTLRGHSDMVRAVAISPSGRYIAAGSDDETIRIWDAQTGEAVGAPLRGHTGYVYSVAFSPDGRSLVVISGSNDCSIRIWDAITGAIVVEPLLGHSRTVTCVAISPDGRHFCSASLDRTIRRWDTESGASIGKPMSGHRDIVNTIAYSPGATRIVSGANDRTVRLWDVSTGEALGAPLEGHMGIVSSVAFSPDGACIASGSWDNTIRLWDSATGAHLETLKGHSVRVSSVCFSPDRIHLVSGSHDKTVRIWNVQARQLVRTLRGHSYDVNSVIVSPSGRYIASGSCDNTIRIWDAQTDNEVGAPLTGHTNYIQSVAFSPDGRSIVSGSMDGTLRVWDLFE
;
A
#
# COMPACT_ATOMS: atom_id res chain seq x y z
N LEU A 1 10.35 -15.61 -11.05
CA LEU A 1 10.44 -16.11 -12.44
C LEU A 1 11.77 -15.70 -13.06
N LEU A 2 12.00 -16.00 -14.35
CA LEU A 2 13.34 -16.19 -14.92
C LEU A 2 13.67 -15.19 -16.03
N GLY A 3 13.77 -13.92 -15.66
CA GLY A 3 14.43 -12.92 -16.49
C GLY A 3 15.78 -12.40 -15.98
N HIS A 4 16.18 -12.66 -14.73
CA HIS A 4 16.78 -11.58 -13.93
C HIS A 4 17.90 -12.01 -12.97
N SER A 5 18.67 -11.03 -12.49
CA SER A 5 20.00 -11.25 -11.91
C SER A 5 20.11 -11.23 -10.38
N ASP A 6 19.39 -10.36 -9.67
CA ASP A 6 19.65 -10.11 -8.23
C ASP A 6 18.44 -10.37 -7.32
N SER A 7 18.47 -9.81 -6.11
CA SER A 7 17.55 -9.99 -5.02
C SER A 7 16.29 -9.19 -5.17
N VAL A 8 15.38 -9.56 -4.31
CA VAL A 8 13.99 -9.29 -4.47
C VAL A 8 13.39 -9.18 -3.06
N ARG A 9 12.39 -8.35 -2.72
CA ARG A 9 11.92 -8.08 -1.32
C ARG A 9 10.41 -7.77 -1.05
N CYS A 10 9.47 -8.12 -1.96
CA CYS A 10 8.09 -7.57 -2.12
C CYS A 10 7.45 -8.02 -3.49
N VAL A 11 6.10 -8.10 -3.70
CA VAL A 11 5.37 -8.27 -5.00
C VAL A 11 3.86 -7.86 -4.92
N ALA A 12 2.95 -7.80 -5.92
CA ALA A 12 1.58 -7.26 -5.64
C ALA A 12 0.29 -7.83 -6.27
N VAL A 13 -0.85 -7.41 -5.74
CA VAL A 13 -2.20 -7.42 -6.34
C VAL A 13 -2.57 -5.98 -6.72
N SER A 14 -3.68 -5.66 -7.37
CA SER A 14 -4.26 -6.29 -8.56
C SER A 14 -5.79 -6.44 -8.66
N PRO A 15 -6.47 -5.34 -9.01
CA PRO A 15 -7.80 -5.17 -9.62
C PRO A 15 -8.76 -6.19 -10.27
N ASP A 16 -8.41 -7.40 -10.72
CA ASP A 16 -9.33 -8.44 -11.28
C ASP A 16 -8.92 -9.95 -11.33
N GLY A 17 -7.92 -10.39 -12.12
CA GLY A 17 -8.01 -11.64 -12.90
C GLY A 17 -6.91 -11.99 -13.94
N ARG A 18 -6.60 -11.22 -15.03
CA ARG A 18 -5.60 -11.61 -16.08
C ARG A 18 -4.08 -11.53 -15.68
N GLN A 19 -3.47 -10.59 -14.94
CA GLN A 19 -1.99 -10.30 -15.13
C GLN A 19 -1.30 -9.52 -13.96
N LEU A 20 0.04 -9.56 -13.76
CA LEU A 20 0.73 -9.13 -12.49
C LEU A 20 2.26 -8.80 -12.59
N CYS A 21 2.95 -8.34 -11.52
CA CYS A 21 4.29 -7.69 -11.45
C CYS A 21 5.44 -8.30 -10.59
N SER A 22 6.69 -7.82 -10.70
CA SER A 22 7.79 -7.69 -9.69
C SER A 22 9.08 -6.88 -10.17
N ALA A 23 9.82 -5.93 -9.51
CA ALA A 23 11.09 -5.13 -9.85
C ALA A 23 12.49 -5.20 -9.09
N SER A 24 13.75 -5.40 -9.53
CA SER A 24 14.85 -5.85 -8.58
C SER A 24 15.93 -4.85 -8.29
N SER A 25 16.63 -5.04 -7.16
CA SER A 25 18.05 -4.76 -6.94
C SER A 25 18.96 -4.76 -8.20
N ASP A 26 18.57 -5.44 -9.30
CA ASP A 26 19.08 -5.22 -10.67
C ASP A 26 18.64 -3.93 -11.42
N SER A 27 17.97 -2.99 -10.77
CA SER A 27 17.61 -1.64 -11.23
C SER A 27 16.67 -1.52 -12.46
N THR A 28 15.76 -2.48 -12.73
CA THR A 28 15.00 -2.52 -14.02
C THR A 28 13.63 -3.23 -13.99
N ILE A 29 12.87 -3.36 -15.13
CA ILE A 29 11.57 -4.11 -15.22
C ILE A 29 10.85 -4.59 -16.54
N ARG A 30 10.00 -5.67 -16.59
CA ARG A 30 9.19 -6.20 -17.79
C ARG A 30 7.66 -6.50 -17.56
N ARG A 31 6.78 -6.95 -18.48
CA ARG A 31 5.31 -7.24 -18.21
C ARG A 31 5.00 -8.71 -17.97
N TRP A 32 4.39 -9.06 -16.83
CA TRP A 32 4.24 -10.43 -16.26
C TRP A 32 2.73 -10.90 -16.39
N ASP A 33 2.43 -12.12 -16.87
CA ASP A 33 1.08 -12.62 -17.36
C ASP A 33 0.45 -13.81 -16.58
N ALA A 34 -0.83 -13.81 -16.13
CA ALA A 34 -1.42 -14.80 -15.15
C ALA A 34 -1.61 -16.21 -15.64
N GLU A 35 -2.12 -16.36 -16.85
CA GLU A 35 -2.62 -17.64 -17.30
C GLU A 35 -1.48 -18.38 -17.96
N SER A 36 -0.64 -17.66 -18.73
CA SER A 36 0.46 -18.21 -19.49
C SER A 36 1.84 -18.01 -18.87
N GLY A 37 2.06 -16.91 -18.13
CA GLY A 37 3.38 -16.62 -17.58
C GLY A 37 4.42 -16.47 -18.69
N ALA A 38 4.23 -15.51 -19.59
CA ALA A 38 5.11 -15.25 -20.73
C ALA A 38 5.57 -13.78 -20.82
N PRO A 39 6.89 -13.47 -20.88
CA PRO A 39 7.44 -12.11 -20.82
C PRO A 39 6.93 -11.17 -21.89
N ILE A 40 6.13 -10.20 -21.47
CA ILE A 40 5.56 -9.18 -22.35
C ILE A 40 6.41 -7.90 -22.27
N GLY A 41 6.72 -7.32 -23.43
CA GLY A 41 7.66 -6.21 -23.51
C GLY A 41 9.09 -6.53 -23.03
N LYS A 42 9.89 -5.48 -22.87
CA LYS A 42 11.30 -5.58 -22.46
C LYS A 42 11.48 -5.31 -20.96
N PRO A 43 12.65 -5.70 -20.40
CA PRO A 43 13.31 -4.89 -19.38
C PRO A 43 13.22 -3.42 -19.74
N MET A 44 12.84 -2.63 -18.77
CA MET A 44 12.74 -1.20 -18.84
C MET A 44 13.70 -0.71 -17.78
N THR A 45 14.56 0.18 -18.21
CA THR A 45 15.85 0.41 -17.59
C THR A 45 16.04 1.89 -17.35
N GLY A 46 16.46 2.25 -16.14
CA GLY A 46 16.51 3.64 -15.74
C GLY A 46 17.00 3.85 -14.31
N HIS A 47 16.79 2.89 -13.41
CA HIS A 47 17.32 3.03 -12.06
C HIS A 47 18.83 2.99 -12.07
N SER A 48 19.33 3.66 -11.05
CA SER A 48 20.70 3.69 -10.60
C SER A 48 20.95 2.61 -9.54
N ASP A 49 19.92 2.24 -8.73
CA ASP A 49 20.15 1.49 -7.49
C ASP A 49 19.06 0.46 -7.11
N TRP A 50 19.12 0.00 -5.86
CA TRP A 50 18.28 -0.93 -5.13
C TRP A 50 16.92 -0.39 -4.76
N VAL A 51 16.03 -0.57 -5.69
CA VAL A 51 14.68 -1.08 -5.49
C VAL A 51 14.27 -1.33 -4.00
N GLN A 52 13.31 -0.53 -3.42
CA GLN A 52 12.70 -0.69 -2.04
C GLN A 52 11.14 -0.52 -1.82
N CYS A 53 10.21 -0.18 -2.77
CA CYS A 53 8.72 0.04 -2.50
C CYS A 53 7.71 -0.09 -3.71
N GLY A 54 6.37 -0.47 -3.64
CA GLY A 54 5.42 -0.68 -4.80
C GLY A 54 3.91 -1.18 -4.77
N ALA A 55 2.90 -0.83 -5.64
CA ALA A 55 1.57 -1.54 -5.93
C ALA A 55 0.62 -1.06 -7.12
N TYR A 56 -0.55 -1.69 -7.47
CA TYR A 56 -1.80 -1.06 -8.08
C TYR A 56 -3.22 -1.66 -7.71
N CYS A 57 -4.34 -1.16 -8.23
CA CYS A 57 -5.18 -0.20 -7.48
C CYS A 57 -6.70 -0.68 -7.28
N PRO A 58 -7.90 0.02 -7.38
CA PRO A 58 -9.09 -0.26 -8.27
C PRO A 58 -9.18 -0.14 -9.87
N ASP A 59 -9.79 0.87 -10.56
CA ASP A 59 -10.13 1.00 -12.04
C ASP A 59 -9.33 0.24 -13.11
N SER A 60 -8.01 0.21 -12.96
CA SER A 60 -7.03 -0.37 -13.88
C SER A 60 -6.67 0.34 -15.20
N MET A 61 -5.73 1.34 -15.11
CA MET A 61 -4.61 1.45 -16.09
C MET A 61 -3.11 1.25 -15.68
N ARG A 62 -2.62 1.35 -14.41
CA ARG A 62 -1.20 1.83 -14.21
C ARG A 62 -0.26 1.35 -12.93
N ILE A 63 0.86 0.55 -13.03
CA ILE A 63 1.78 -0.08 -11.92
C ILE A 63 2.75 0.76 -11.10
N VAL A 64 2.44 1.00 -9.86
CA VAL A 64 3.17 2.04 -9.17
C VAL A 64 4.49 1.51 -8.50
N SER A 65 5.73 1.98 -8.84
CA SER A 65 7.04 1.28 -8.55
C SER A 65 8.55 1.79 -8.45
N GLY A 66 9.42 1.52 -7.41
CA GLY A 66 10.89 1.91 -7.36
C GLY A 66 12.05 1.54 -6.31
N ALA A 67 13.30 2.05 -6.54
CA ALA A 67 14.69 2.07 -5.91
C ALA A 67 15.43 3.22 -5.15
N ASP A 68 16.46 2.82 -4.38
CA ASP A 68 17.36 3.53 -3.43
C ASP A 68 18.14 4.71 -4.01
N ASP A 69 17.89 5.08 -5.25
CA ASP A 69 18.32 6.30 -5.89
C ASP A 69 17.33 7.47 -5.71
N CYS A 70 16.48 7.43 -4.69
CA CYS A 70 15.75 8.55 -4.06
C CYS A 70 15.07 9.59 -5.00
N THR A 71 14.52 9.14 -6.15
CA THR A 71 14.01 9.97 -7.27
C THR A 71 12.92 9.15 -8.06
N VAL A 72 11.83 9.64 -8.76
CA VAL A 72 10.78 8.72 -9.37
C VAL A 72 10.10 8.57 -10.72
N ARG A 73 10.03 7.34 -11.35
CA ARG A 73 9.24 6.82 -12.51
C ARG A 73 7.95 6.13 -12.23
N LEU A 74 6.99 6.38 -13.15
CA LEU A 74 5.96 5.53 -13.77
C LEU A 74 6.64 4.77 -14.96
N TRP A 75 6.05 3.79 -15.66
CA TRP A 75 6.41 3.40 -17.05
C TRP A 75 5.19 3.19 -17.94
N ASP A 76 5.32 3.04 -19.28
CA ASP A 76 4.27 2.96 -20.33
C ASP A 76 4.31 1.63 -21.10
N ALA A 77 3.48 1.44 -22.11
CA ALA A 77 2.15 0.80 -22.13
C ALA A 77 2.07 -0.74 -22.25
N SER A 78 1.04 -1.23 -22.91
CA SER A 78 1.26 -2.07 -24.09
C SER A 78 2.66 -1.84 -24.73
N THR A 79 3.13 -0.59 -24.79
CA THR A 79 4.48 -0.13 -25.20
C THR A 79 5.64 -0.55 -24.27
N GLY A 80 6.13 0.32 -23.37
CA GLY A 80 7.33 0.21 -22.51
C GLY A 80 7.96 1.55 -22.06
N GLU A 81 7.37 2.70 -22.37
CA GLU A 81 8.11 3.88 -22.90
C GLU A 81 7.90 5.22 -22.19
N SER A 82 8.80 6.22 -22.27
CA SER A 82 8.79 7.34 -21.30
C SER A 82 7.72 8.43 -21.50
N LEU A 83 7.01 8.83 -20.43
CA LEU A 83 6.12 10.01 -20.33
C LEU A 83 6.62 10.98 -19.21
N GLY A 84 7.91 10.85 -18.84
CA GLY A 84 8.66 11.77 -17.97
C GLY A 84 10.19 11.58 -17.98
N VAL A 85 10.84 12.54 -17.29
CA VAL A 85 12.27 12.92 -17.04
C VAL A 85 13.29 11.92 -16.38
N PRO A 86 14.03 12.23 -15.27
CA PRO A 86 13.55 11.93 -13.92
C PRO A 86 12.81 13.01 -13.15
N LEU A 87 12.01 12.46 -12.28
CA LEU A 87 11.30 13.06 -11.19
C LEU A 87 12.31 12.75 -10.02
N TYR A 88 12.52 13.62 -9.02
CA TYR A 88 13.62 13.60 -8.02
C TYR A 88 13.32 14.05 -6.56
N GLY A 89 13.74 13.37 -5.47
CA GLY A 89 13.92 14.22 -4.29
C GLY A 89 14.40 13.91 -2.87
N HIS A 90 14.31 12.72 -2.28
CA HIS A 90 14.79 12.47 -0.92
C HIS A 90 16.29 12.49 -0.91
N ILE A 91 16.81 12.48 0.30
CA ILE A 91 18.19 12.08 0.50
C ILE A 91 18.31 10.58 0.83
N GLU A 92 17.33 9.92 1.47
CA GLU A 92 17.39 8.48 1.82
C GLU A 92 16.26 7.58 1.26
N TRP A 93 16.35 6.27 1.55
CA TRP A 93 15.57 5.16 0.98
C TRP A 93 14.07 5.26 1.16
N VAL A 94 13.30 4.51 0.34
CA VAL A 94 11.84 4.69 0.06
C VAL A 94 11.20 3.28 0.38
N TRP A 95 10.48 3.04 1.50
CA TRP A 95 10.05 1.69 1.98
C TRP A 95 8.70 1.07 1.53
N CYS A 96 7.54 1.57 1.97
CA CYS A 96 6.28 0.99 1.50
C CYS A 96 5.15 1.98 1.44
N VAL A 97 4.02 1.48 0.92
CA VAL A 97 2.88 2.32 0.62
C VAL A 97 1.73 1.56 0.02
N ALA A 98 0.50 1.90 0.40
CA ALA A 98 -0.77 1.53 -0.21
C ALA A 98 -1.64 2.77 -0.45
N PHE A 99 -2.77 2.67 -1.16
CA PHE A 99 -3.64 3.82 -1.51
C PHE A 99 -5.15 3.60 -1.45
N SER A 100 -5.89 4.55 -2.02
CA SER A 100 -7.25 5.03 -1.72
C SER A 100 -8.41 4.04 -1.38
N PRO A 101 -9.65 4.38 -1.78
CA PRO A 101 -10.56 3.46 -2.48
C PRO A 101 -11.13 4.21 -3.71
N ASP A 102 -10.34 5.20 -4.16
CA ASP A 102 -10.72 6.35 -4.96
C ASP A 102 -9.62 7.02 -5.83
N GLY A 103 -8.49 6.36 -6.04
CA GLY A 103 -7.31 6.94 -6.63
C GLY A 103 -7.30 8.08 -7.66
N ALA A 104 -7.35 9.29 -7.12
CA ALA A 104 -6.82 10.53 -7.66
C ALA A 104 -5.55 11.11 -6.90
N CYS A 105 -4.82 10.37 -6.03
CA CYS A 105 -3.55 10.71 -5.28
C CYS A 105 -2.40 9.68 -5.61
N ILE A 106 -1.16 9.55 -5.05
CA ILE A 106 -0.43 8.26 -4.65
C ILE A 106 0.90 8.45 -3.84
N ALA A 107 1.64 7.43 -3.31
CA ALA A 107 2.84 7.60 -2.48
C ALA A 107 3.87 6.52 -2.02
N SER A 108 4.95 6.06 -2.67
CA SER A 108 6.26 5.99 -1.91
C SER A 108 6.75 4.92 -0.88
N GLY A 109 7.01 5.34 0.37
CA GLY A 109 7.81 4.71 1.44
C GLY A 109 9.05 5.57 1.79
N SER A 110 9.70 5.52 2.98
CA SER A 110 11.07 6.05 3.22
C SER A 110 11.72 5.99 4.60
N ASP A 111 12.99 6.45 4.68
CA ASP A 111 13.98 6.29 5.78
C ASP A 111 14.50 7.60 6.44
N ASP A 112 14.35 8.79 5.80
CA ASP A 112 14.05 10.16 6.47
C ASP A 112 12.92 9.60 7.40
N ALA A 113 11.89 9.17 6.68
CA ALA A 113 10.78 8.36 6.93
C ALA A 113 9.67 8.70 5.90
N THR A 114 9.46 9.95 5.38
CA THR A 114 8.14 10.60 5.10
C THR A 114 7.22 10.20 3.96
N ILE A 115 5.94 10.08 4.35
CA ILE A 115 4.84 10.61 3.60
C ILE A 115 5.08 12.07 3.40
N ARG A 116 5.44 12.33 2.16
CA ARG A 116 4.84 13.20 1.15
C ARG A 116 3.61 12.62 0.47
N LEU A 117 2.82 13.33 -0.38
CA LEU A 117 1.74 12.80 -1.26
C LEU A 117 1.85 13.20 -2.76
N TRP A 118 1.48 12.24 -3.62
CA TRP A 118 1.57 12.24 -5.08
C TRP A 118 0.23 12.10 -5.75
N ASP A 119 0.30 11.99 -7.07
CA ASP A 119 -0.70 11.90 -8.10
C ASP A 119 0.09 11.73 -9.48
N SER A 120 -0.45 11.50 -10.67
CA SER A 120 0.14 10.65 -11.79
C SER A 120 0.51 11.01 -13.28
N ALA A 121 0.15 12.12 -13.90
CA ALA A 121 -0.08 12.36 -15.31
C ALA A 121 0.42 13.69 -15.97
N THR A 122 1.63 14.20 -15.67
CA THR A 122 2.52 15.19 -16.38
C THR A 122 3.68 15.68 -15.46
N GLY A 123 3.50 15.73 -14.11
CA GLY A 123 4.58 15.70 -13.08
C GLY A 123 4.80 16.91 -12.19
N ALA A 124 4.03 17.12 -11.11
CA ALA A 124 3.99 18.26 -10.18
C ALA A 124 3.36 18.08 -8.74
N HIS A 125 4.09 18.19 -7.58
CA HIS A 125 3.87 17.76 -6.13
C HIS A 125 2.66 18.15 -5.17
N LEU A 126 2.01 17.23 -4.40
CA LEU A 126 0.78 17.54 -3.59
C LEU A 126 0.80 18.02 -2.10
N ALA A 127 1.60 17.57 -1.15
CA ALA A 127 1.75 18.32 0.12
C ALA A 127 2.43 17.58 1.24
N THR A 128 2.59 18.29 2.41
CA THR A 128 3.70 18.42 3.44
C THR A 128 3.45 18.24 4.96
N LEU A 129 3.27 17.00 5.46
CA LEU A 129 3.45 16.58 6.84
C LEU A 129 4.90 16.12 7.04
N GLU A 130 5.69 16.93 7.72
CA GLU A 130 6.57 16.47 8.82
C GLU A 130 5.63 15.88 9.89
N GLY A 131 5.89 14.81 10.67
CA GLY A 131 7.09 14.00 10.96
C GLY A 131 7.70 14.19 12.34
N ASP A 132 8.81 13.53 12.71
CA ASP A 132 9.51 13.77 14.02
C ASP A 132 11.00 13.29 14.29
N SER A 133 11.52 12.07 13.93
CA SER A 133 12.95 11.63 14.07
C SER A 133 13.60 10.44 13.24
N GLY A 134 12.95 9.48 12.51
CA GLY A 134 13.64 8.56 11.54
C GLY A 134 13.05 7.15 11.16
N SER A 135 13.01 6.72 9.86
CA SER A 135 13.12 5.31 9.25
C SER A 135 11.94 4.39 8.61
N VAL A 136 10.63 4.76 8.49
CA VAL A 136 9.34 3.92 8.51
C VAL A 136 9.08 2.58 7.77
N GLU A 137 7.96 1.96 8.18
CA GLU A 137 7.49 0.62 7.76
C GLU A 137 6.09 0.46 7.15
N SER A 138 5.02 1.17 7.57
CA SER A 138 3.65 0.68 7.27
C SER A 138 2.47 1.64 7.44
N LEU A 139 1.30 1.16 7.02
CA LEU A 139 0.22 1.95 6.42
C LEU A 139 -1.02 1.16 6.00
N CYS A 140 -2.17 1.83 5.95
CA CYS A 140 -3.45 1.14 5.70
C CYS A 140 -4.64 2.04 5.37
N PHE A 141 -5.65 1.44 4.76
CA PHE A 141 -6.76 2.13 4.12
C PHE A 141 -8.11 1.96 4.78
N SER A 142 -8.93 3.00 4.68
CA SER A 142 -10.36 2.97 4.97
C SER A 142 -11.13 3.97 4.01
N PRO A 143 -12.50 3.92 3.86
CA PRO A 143 -13.52 4.85 3.15
C PRO A 143 -14.38 6.16 3.64
N ASP A 144 -14.15 7.08 4.64
CA ASP A 144 -15.04 8.16 5.23
C ASP A 144 -14.93 9.51 4.64
N ARG A 145 -14.47 9.53 3.44
CA ARG A 145 -13.38 10.40 3.17
C ARG A 145 -12.61 10.84 4.51
N ILE A 146 -12.17 10.00 5.50
CA ILE A 146 -11.44 10.44 6.75
C ILE A 146 -10.28 9.49 7.22
N HIS A 147 -10.49 8.66 8.24
CA HIS A 147 -9.37 8.13 9.03
C HIS A 147 -8.58 7.03 8.29
N LEU A 148 -7.52 6.56 8.92
CA LEU A 148 -6.30 6.04 8.30
C LEU A 148 -5.35 5.60 9.44
N VAL A 149 -4.26 4.85 9.22
CA VAL A 149 -3.15 4.74 10.21
C VAL A 149 -1.78 4.46 9.56
N SER A 150 -0.67 4.88 10.18
CA SER A 150 0.69 4.31 9.95
C SER A 150 1.26 3.57 11.15
N GLY A 151 2.31 2.77 10.92
CA GLY A 151 3.17 2.20 11.96
C GLY A 151 4.63 2.69 11.87
N SER A 152 5.22 3.00 13.03
CA SER A 152 6.43 3.76 13.33
C SER A 152 7.48 3.19 14.35
N LEU A 153 8.80 3.24 14.08
CA LEU A 153 9.98 3.20 15.02
C LEU A 153 9.97 4.20 16.17
N ASP A 154 9.12 5.22 16.16
CA ASP A 154 8.92 6.06 17.34
C ASP A 154 8.10 5.41 18.46
N ASN A 155 7.56 4.23 18.18
CA ASN A 155 6.77 3.42 19.09
C ASN A 155 5.33 3.94 19.29
N THR A 156 4.78 4.65 18.32
CA THR A 156 3.40 5.13 18.37
C THR A 156 2.58 4.82 17.14
N VAL A 157 1.29 4.85 17.41
CA VAL A 157 0.32 5.37 16.47
C VAL A 157 -0.17 6.72 17.03
N GLN A 158 -0.79 7.56 16.20
CA GLN A 158 -1.52 8.82 16.48
C GLN A 158 -2.41 8.93 15.20
N ILE A 159 -3.48 9.73 15.28
CA ILE A 159 -4.55 9.87 14.27
C ILE A 159 -4.34 11.27 13.66
N TRP A 160 -4.35 11.40 12.33
CA TRP A 160 -4.12 12.66 11.56
C TRP A 160 -5.04 13.31 10.52
N ASN A 161 -4.54 14.09 9.55
CA ASN A 161 -5.39 14.61 8.51
C ASN A 161 -4.67 15.15 7.28
N LEU A 162 -5.32 14.95 6.16
CA LEU A 162 -5.07 15.50 4.86
C LEU A 162 -6.37 16.10 4.33
N GLU A 163 -7.02 16.90 5.16
CA GLU A 163 -8.04 17.86 4.81
C GLU A 163 -7.69 19.30 5.32
N THR A 164 -7.51 19.64 6.63
CA THR A 164 -6.92 20.99 7.07
C THR A 164 -5.62 21.03 7.90
N ARG A 165 -5.10 19.92 8.37
CA ARG A 165 -3.66 19.69 8.51
C ARG A 165 -2.72 20.69 9.30
N LYS A 166 -2.78 21.19 10.58
CA LYS A 166 -3.61 20.61 13.29
C LYS A 166 -3.37 19.21 14.10
N LEU A 167 -2.58 19.06 15.17
CA LEU A 167 -2.55 17.76 15.89
C LEU A 167 -3.79 17.55 16.77
N GLU A 168 -4.64 16.56 16.45
CA GLU A 168 -5.71 16.03 17.32
C GLU A 168 -5.30 14.85 18.25
N ARG A 169 -4.88 13.66 17.78
CA ARG A 169 -5.00 12.42 18.60
C ARG A 169 -3.78 11.50 18.74
N THR A 170 -3.07 11.48 19.88
CA THR A 170 -1.91 10.58 20.13
C THR A 170 -2.21 9.22 20.72
N LEU A 171 -2.11 8.18 19.88
CA LEU A 171 -2.24 6.76 20.26
C LEU A 171 -0.90 6.20 20.77
N ARG A 172 -0.26 6.93 21.70
CA ARG A 172 0.96 6.45 22.34
C ARG A 172 0.69 5.12 23.03
N GLY A 173 1.66 4.23 23.00
CA GLY A 173 1.55 3.01 23.77
C GLY A 173 2.72 2.07 23.61
N HIS A 174 3.13 1.78 22.38
CA HIS A 174 4.21 0.84 22.13
C HIS A 174 5.53 1.36 22.73
N SER A 175 6.44 0.44 23.03
CA SER A 175 7.78 0.75 23.54
C SER A 175 8.91 0.47 22.54
N ASP A 176 8.55 -0.06 21.37
CA ASP A 176 9.42 -0.29 20.23
C ASP A 176 8.62 -0.10 18.91
N MET A 177 9.32 -0.19 17.81
CA MET A 177 8.91 0.13 16.45
C MET A 177 7.62 -0.54 15.97
N VAL A 178 6.54 0.23 15.83
CA VAL A 178 5.33 -0.20 15.12
C VAL A 178 5.70 -0.46 13.65
N ARG A 179 5.46 -1.67 13.15
CA ARG A 179 5.73 -2.08 11.75
C ARG A 179 4.48 -2.25 10.91
N ALA A 180 3.31 -2.09 11.49
CA ALA A 180 2.08 -2.55 10.88
C ALA A 180 0.87 -1.86 11.46
N VAL A 181 -0.13 -1.59 10.63
CA VAL A 181 -1.39 -1.01 11.08
C VAL A 181 -2.59 -1.31 10.18
N ALA A 182 -3.79 -1.13 10.72
CA ALA A 182 -5.07 -1.23 10.02
C ALA A 182 -6.16 -0.37 10.67
N ILE A 183 -7.22 -0.06 9.91
CA ILE A 183 -8.50 0.48 10.40
C ILE A 183 -9.60 -0.56 10.14
N SER A 184 -10.58 -0.64 11.05
CA SER A 184 -11.83 -1.35 10.82
C SER A 184 -12.63 -0.73 9.65
N PRO A 185 -13.47 -1.49 8.93
CA PRO A 185 -14.26 -0.96 7.80
C PRO A 185 -15.25 0.15 8.17
N SER A 186 -15.63 0.23 9.45
CA SER A 186 -16.48 1.27 10.01
C SER A 186 -15.69 2.54 10.38
N GLY A 187 -14.39 2.60 10.09
CA GLY A 187 -13.46 3.65 10.51
C GLY A 187 -13.19 3.74 12.01
N ARG A 188 -14.00 3.07 12.83
CA ARG A 188 -14.07 3.34 14.27
C ARG A 188 -12.88 2.80 15.07
N TYR A 189 -12.22 1.73 14.63
CA TYR A 189 -11.13 1.13 15.38
C TYR A 189 -9.85 1.07 14.58
N ILE A 190 -8.74 1.29 15.27
CA ILE A 190 -7.38 1.29 14.74
C ILE A 190 -6.60 0.20 15.45
N ALA A 191 -5.81 -0.57 14.69
CA ALA A 191 -4.96 -1.64 15.18
C ALA A 191 -3.53 -1.42 14.72
N ALA A 192 -2.56 -1.82 15.55
CA ALA A 192 -1.13 -1.62 15.27
C ALA A 192 -0.29 -2.78 15.79
N GLY A 193 0.70 -3.23 15.01
CA GLY A 193 1.68 -4.26 15.39
C GLY A 193 3.09 -3.69 15.47
N SER A 194 3.88 -4.12 16.46
CA SER A 194 5.18 -3.54 16.82
C SER A 194 6.28 -4.55 17.15
N ASP A 195 7.53 -4.08 17.09
CA ASP A 195 8.74 -4.70 17.60
C ASP A 195 8.68 -4.93 19.12
N ASP A 196 7.77 -4.25 19.84
CA ASP A 196 7.47 -4.47 21.26
C ASP A 196 6.67 -5.76 21.54
N GLU A 197 6.52 -6.59 20.51
CA GLU A 197 5.84 -7.89 20.47
C GLU A 197 4.34 -7.81 20.79
N THR A 198 3.74 -6.61 20.78
CA THR A 198 2.31 -6.41 21.03
C THR A 198 1.53 -5.94 19.81
N ILE A 199 0.23 -6.19 19.85
CA ILE A 199 -0.75 -5.40 19.09
C ILE A 199 -1.44 -4.45 20.05
N ARG A 200 -1.80 -3.26 19.57
CA ARG A 200 -2.67 -2.33 20.32
C ARG A 200 -3.83 -1.88 19.47
N ILE A 201 -4.92 -1.52 20.16
CA ILE A 201 -6.17 -1.10 19.56
C ILE A 201 -6.64 0.18 20.24
N TRP A 202 -7.21 1.10 19.46
CA TRP A 202 -7.77 2.36 19.94
C TRP A 202 -9.07 2.69 19.21
N ASP A 203 -9.95 3.45 19.84
CA ASP A 203 -11.10 4.08 19.16
C ASP A 203 -10.59 5.27 18.35
N ALA A 204 -10.92 5.31 17.06
CA ALA A 204 -10.39 6.28 16.11
C ALA A 204 -10.90 7.71 16.35
N GLN A 205 -12.02 7.87 17.06
CA GLN A 205 -12.64 9.15 17.35
C GLN A 205 -12.18 9.73 18.70
N THR A 206 -12.02 8.91 19.75
CA THR A 206 -11.53 9.39 21.06
C THR A 206 -10.02 9.31 21.21
N GLY A 207 -9.38 8.35 20.54
CA GLY A 207 -7.95 8.05 20.67
C GLY A 207 -7.60 7.28 21.95
N GLU A 208 -8.61 6.88 22.71
CA GLU A 208 -8.42 6.07 23.91
C GLU A 208 -8.11 4.62 23.53
N ALA A 209 -7.22 3.99 24.28
CA ALA A 209 -6.86 2.60 24.07
C ALA A 209 -8.04 1.67 24.43
N VAL A 210 -8.37 0.76 23.52
CA VAL A 210 -9.44 -0.22 23.70
C VAL A 210 -8.84 -1.43 24.40
N GLY A 211 -8.94 -1.41 25.73
CA GLY A 211 -8.43 -2.48 26.59
C GLY A 211 -6.92 -2.40 26.85
N ALA A 212 -6.33 -3.55 27.14
CA ALA A 212 -4.89 -3.70 27.39
C ALA A 212 -4.13 -4.08 26.11
N PRO A 213 -2.80 -3.86 26.04
CA PRO A 213 -1.99 -4.31 24.91
C PRO A 213 -2.11 -5.82 24.71
N LEU A 214 -2.32 -6.22 23.46
CA LEU A 214 -2.51 -7.59 23.04
C LEU A 214 -1.16 -8.30 23.02
N ARG A 215 -0.85 -8.97 24.14
CA ARG A 215 0.41 -9.67 24.36
C ARG A 215 0.28 -11.14 23.99
N GLY A 216 1.25 -11.64 23.24
CA GLY A 216 1.32 -13.07 22.93
C GLY A 216 2.34 -13.42 21.88
N HIS A 217 2.61 -12.53 20.91
CA HIS A 217 3.76 -12.70 20.03
C HIS A 217 5.07 -12.68 20.83
N THR A 218 6.10 -13.29 20.27
CA THR A 218 7.48 -13.32 20.82
C THR A 218 8.47 -12.85 19.76
N GLY A 219 8.12 -11.74 19.13
CA GLY A 219 8.86 -11.12 18.05
C GLY A 219 8.03 -10.07 17.31
N TYR A 220 8.70 -9.29 16.49
CA TYR A 220 8.19 -8.09 15.83
C TYR A 220 6.92 -8.33 15.01
N VAL A 221 5.85 -7.56 15.24
CA VAL A 221 4.57 -7.73 14.54
C VAL A 221 4.53 -6.90 13.25
N TYR A 222 5.09 -7.48 12.20
CA TYR A 222 5.24 -6.94 10.84
C TYR A 222 3.93 -6.76 10.04
N SER A 223 2.77 -7.30 10.46
CA SER A 223 1.50 -6.96 9.82
C SER A 223 0.27 -7.08 10.71
N VAL A 224 -0.77 -6.28 10.46
CA VAL A 224 -2.10 -6.37 11.08
C VAL A 224 -3.21 -5.97 10.08
N ALA A 225 -4.44 -6.50 10.25
CA ALA A 225 -5.63 -6.15 9.44
C ALA A 225 -6.95 -6.43 10.21
N PHE A 226 -8.04 -5.75 9.86
CA PHE A 226 -9.37 -5.91 10.47
C PHE A 226 -10.37 -6.69 9.61
N SER A 227 -11.20 -7.53 10.24
CA SER A 227 -12.35 -8.20 9.62
C SER A 227 -13.29 -7.24 8.86
N PRO A 228 -13.60 -7.51 7.57
CA PRO A 228 -14.34 -6.57 6.73
C PRO A 228 -15.87 -6.68 6.76
N ASP A 229 -16.47 -7.67 7.44
CA ASP A 229 -17.94 -7.78 7.54
C ASP A 229 -18.57 -6.75 8.50
N GLY A 230 -17.79 -6.17 9.40
CA GLY A 230 -18.29 -5.32 10.49
C GLY A 230 -19.22 -6.03 11.48
N ARG A 231 -19.25 -7.36 11.50
CA ARG A 231 -20.12 -8.19 12.36
C ARG A 231 -19.39 -8.67 13.61
N SER A 232 -18.17 -9.17 13.41
CA SER A 232 -17.26 -9.56 14.49
C SER A 232 -16.05 -8.65 14.41
N LEU A 233 -15.76 -7.90 15.47
CA LEU A 233 -14.70 -6.89 15.47
C LEU A 233 -13.37 -7.57 15.79
N VAL A 234 -12.68 -8.01 14.75
CA VAL A 234 -11.57 -8.94 14.84
C VAL A 234 -10.32 -8.33 14.20
N VAL A 235 -9.21 -8.37 14.94
CA VAL A 235 -7.88 -8.02 14.44
C VAL A 235 -7.10 -9.29 14.15
N ILE A 236 -6.54 -9.34 12.97
CA ILE A 236 -5.56 -10.34 12.53
C ILE A 236 -4.18 -9.70 12.60
N SER A 237 -3.17 -10.46 13.01
CA SER A 237 -1.78 -10.02 13.11
C SER A 237 -0.80 -11.09 12.63
N GLY A 238 0.41 -10.67 12.24
CA GLY A 238 1.49 -11.55 11.80
C GLY A 238 2.86 -11.02 12.19
N SER A 239 3.77 -11.92 12.59
CA SER A 239 5.02 -11.56 13.28
C SER A 239 6.27 -12.31 12.78
N ASN A 240 7.44 -11.77 13.17
CA ASN A 240 8.77 -12.38 13.15
C ASN A 240 8.81 -13.77 13.81
N ASP A 241 7.98 -13.97 14.84
CA ASP A 241 7.82 -15.26 15.53
C ASP A 241 7.18 -16.36 14.65
N CYS A 242 6.92 -16.06 13.38
CA CYS A 242 6.37 -16.94 12.36
C CYS A 242 4.91 -17.36 12.62
N SER A 243 4.27 -16.78 13.63
CA SER A 243 2.86 -16.98 13.96
C SER A 243 1.99 -15.87 13.40
N ILE A 244 0.70 -16.20 13.28
CA ILE A 244 -0.40 -15.28 13.07
C ILE A 244 -1.32 -15.37 14.28
N ARG A 245 -2.00 -14.28 14.64
CA ARG A 245 -2.95 -14.30 15.76
C ARG A 245 -4.23 -13.56 15.39
N ILE A 246 -5.34 -14.09 15.89
CA ILE A 246 -6.67 -13.49 15.75
C ILE A 246 -7.11 -13.06 17.14
N TRP A 247 -7.51 -11.79 17.25
CA TRP A 247 -7.86 -11.14 18.50
C TRP A 247 -9.26 -10.52 18.39
N ASP A 248 -10.06 -10.67 19.44
CA ASP A 248 -11.29 -9.89 19.60
C ASP A 248 -10.87 -8.47 20.00
N ALA A 249 -11.29 -7.48 19.20
CA ALA A 249 -10.78 -6.12 19.28
C ALA A 249 -11.25 -5.33 20.52
N ILE A 250 -12.18 -5.88 21.30
CA ILE A 250 -12.84 -5.18 22.42
C ILE A 250 -12.44 -5.79 23.76
N THR A 251 -12.37 -7.11 23.84
CA THR A 251 -11.94 -7.86 25.03
C THR A 251 -10.43 -8.07 25.07
N GLY A 252 -9.75 -7.96 23.93
CA GLY A 252 -8.35 -8.32 23.76
C GLY A 252 -8.07 -9.83 23.88
N ALA A 253 -9.11 -10.66 23.91
CA ALA A 253 -8.95 -12.10 23.94
C ALA A 253 -8.36 -12.62 22.62
N ILE A 254 -7.43 -13.56 22.73
CA ILE A 254 -7.06 -14.44 21.63
C ILE A 254 -8.31 -15.27 21.28
N VAL A 255 -8.87 -15.09 20.09
CA VAL A 255 -10.10 -15.78 19.64
C VAL A 255 -9.82 -17.27 19.42
N VAL A 256 -8.61 -17.57 18.94
CA VAL A 256 -8.17 -18.87 18.44
C VAL A 256 -6.69 -19.04 18.81
N GLU A 257 -6.26 -20.25 19.16
CA GLU A 257 -4.85 -20.53 19.46
C GLU A 257 -3.91 -20.03 18.34
N PRO A 258 -2.67 -19.61 18.64
CA PRO A 258 -1.79 -18.97 17.68
C PRO A 258 -1.63 -19.77 16.39
N LEU A 259 -1.85 -19.09 15.28
CA LEU A 259 -1.89 -19.64 13.92
C LEU A 259 -0.48 -19.84 13.40
N LEU A 260 0.17 -20.82 14.02
CA LEU A 260 1.50 -21.31 13.70
C LEU A 260 1.45 -22.07 12.38
N GLY A 261 2.38 -21.73 11.48
CA GLY A 261 2.47 -22.42 10.20
C GLY A 261 3.42 -21.75 9.22
N HIS A 262 3.54 -20.42 9.25
CA HIS A 262 4.68 -19.82 8.58
C HIS A 262 5.98 -20.24 9.28
N SER A 263 7.10 -20.22 8.55
CA SER A 263 8.43 -20.61 9.07
C SER A 263 9.45 -19.47 9.09
N ARG A 264 9.00 -18.26 8.72
CA ARG A 264 9.70 -16.97 8.82
C ARG A 264 8.63 -15.89 9.03
N THR A 265 9.03 -14.68 9.43
CA THR A 265 8.23 -13.45 9.52
C THR A 265 7.04 -13.38 8.55
N VAL A 266 5.86 -13.05 9.06
CA VAL A 266 4.69 -12.67 8.24
C VAL A 266 4.79 -11.19 7.91
N THR A 267 4.45 -10.78 6.70
CA THR A 267 4.84 -9.48 6.11
C THR A 267 3.66 -8.65 5.62
N CYS A 268 2.55 -9.29 5.31
CA CYS A 268 1.26 -8.62 5.10
C CYS A 268 0.12 -9.57 5.41
N VAL A 269 -1.01 -9.01 5.88
CA VAL A 269 -2.31 -9.67 5.95
C VAL A 269 -3.35 -8.86 5.18
N ALA A 270 -4.27 -9.55 4.51
CA ALA A 270 -5.38 -8.93 3.78
C ALA A 270 -6.60 -9.86 3.79
N ILE A 271 -7.80 -9.28 3.67
CA ILE A 271 -9.03 -9.92 4.14
C ILE A 271 -10.13 -9.83 3.08
N SER A 272 -10.95 -10.89 2.97
CA SER A 272 -11.95 -11.06 1.92
C SER A 272 -13.13 -10.10 2.08
N PRO A 273 -13.62 -9.39 1.04
CA PRO A 273 -14.70 -8.40 1.16
C PRO A 273 -16.01 -8.83 1.83
N ASP A 274 -16.22 -10.13 2.08
CA ASP A 274 -17.37 -10.69 2.77
C ASP A 274 -17.19 -10.87 4.29
N GLY A 275 -15.98 -10.61 4.83
CA GLY A 275 -15.60 -10.73 6.25
C GLY A 275 -14.72 -11.93 6.61
N ARG A 276 -14.94 -13.03 5.91
CA ARG A 276 -14.91 -14.36 6.55
C ARG A 276 -13.57 -15.05 6.52
N HIS A 277 -12.71 -14.64 5.60
CA HIS A 277 -11.42 -15.26 5.38
C HIS A 277 -10.36 -14.20 5.22
N PHE A 278 -9.14 -14.52 5.62
CA PHE A 278 -7.98 -13.70 5.29
C PHE A 278 -6.87 -14.55 4.69
N CYS A 279 -5.93 -13.87 4.07
CA CYS A 279 -4.67 -14.43 3.66
C CYS A 279 -3.51 -13.70 4.32
N SER A 280 -2.36 -14.35 4.33
CA SER A 280 -1.13 -13.85 4.95
C SER A 280 0.08 -14.14 4.10
N ALA A 281 0.84 -13.11 3.78
CA ALA A 281 2.12 -13.19 3.10
C ALA A 281 3.27 -13.37 4.11
N SER A 282 4.34 -14.07 3.77
CA SER A 282 5.47 -14.30 4.69
C SER A 282 6.83 -14.39 4.00
N LEU A 283 7.89 -14.01 4.73
CA LEU A 283 9.28 -14.29 4.40
C LEU A 283 9.56 -15.78 4.07
N ASP A 284 8.67 -16.71 4.42
CA ASP A 284 8.77 -18.13 4.08
C ASP A 284 8.29 -18.51 2.67
N ARG A 285 8.03 -17.52 1.81
CA ARG A 285 7.71 -17.71 0.39
C ARG A 285 6.32 -18.33 0.14
N THR A 286 5.49 -18.45 1.16
CA THR A 286 4.11 -18.94 1.03
C THR A 286 3.09 -17.85 1.35
N ILE A 287 1.88 -18.07 0.87
CA ILE A 287 0.69 -17.41 1.40
C ILE A 287 -0.14 -18.47 2.10
N ARG A 288 -0.66 -18.15 3.28
CA ARG A 288 -1.64 -19.00 3.94
C ARG A 288 -3.01 -18.34 3.89
N ARG A 289 -4.06 -19.14 3.81
CA ARG A 289 -5.45 -18.69 3.89
C ARG A 289 -6.03 -19.23 5.19
N TRP A 290 -6.87 -18.43 5.84
CA TRP A 290 -7.32 -18.65 7.20
C TRP A 290 -8.78 -18.26 7.32
N ASP A 291 -9.49 -18.93 8.22
CA ASP A 291 -10.84 -18.58 8.61
C ASP A 291 -10.82 -17.49 9.69
N THR A 292 -11.57 -16.40 9.53
CA THR A 292 -11.54 -15.25 10.45
C THR A 292 -12.19 -15.58 11.81
N GLU A 293 -13.13 -16.52 11.86
CA GLU A 293 -13.87 -16.88 13.08
C GLU A 293 -13.20 -18.02 13.85
N SER A 294 -12.84 -19.11 13.16
CA SER A 294 -12.24 -20.31 13.77
C SER A 294 -10.72 -20.38 13.68
N GLY A 295 -10.07 -19.48 12.93
CA GLY A 295 -8.62 -19.44 12.77
C GLY A 295 -8.03 -20.57 11.92
N ALA A 296 -8.81 -21.59 11.59
CA ALA A 296 -8.30 -22.77 10.90
C ALA A 296 -7.60 -22.42 9.58
N SER A 297 -6.42 -23.01 9.34
CA SER A 297 -5.72 -22.88 8.06
C SER A 297 -6.54 -23.55 6.96
N ILE A 298 -7.04 -22.77 6.01
CA ILE A 298 -7.90 -23.25 4.93
C ILE A 298 -7.03 -23.79 3.79
N GLY A 299 -6.96 -25.11 3.69
CA GLY A 299 -6.22 -25.82 2.63
C GLY A 299 -4.73 -25.94 2.91
N LYS A 300 -3.92 -26.05 1.84
CA LYS A 300 -2.46 -26.09 1.91
C LYS A 300 -1.87 -24.67 1.77
N PRO A 301 -0.63 -24.45 2.23
CA PRO A 301 0.08 -23.19 1.94
C PRO A 301 0.16 -22.98 0.42
N MET A 302 -0.33 -21.82 -0.01
CA MET A 302 -0.32 -21.35 -1.39
C MET A 302 1.13 -21.03 -1.73
N SER A 303 1.79 -22.05 -2.28
CA SER A 303 3.24 -22.14 -2.42
C SER A 303 3.62 -22.12 -3.89
N GLY A 304 4.79 -21.55 -4.16
CA GLY A 304 5.32 -21.46 -5.52
C GLY A 304 6.17 -20.22 -5.73
N HIS A 305 5.97 -19.18 -4.91
CA HIS A 305 6.97 -18.13 -4.80
C HIS A 305 8.30 -18.76 -4.34
N ARG A 306 9.35 -18.49 -5.11
CA ARG A 306 10.75 -18.86 -4.92
C ARG A 306 11.49 -18.03 -3.86
N ASP A 307 10.91 -16.94 -3.36
CA ASP A 307 11.39 -16.18 -2.20
C ASP A 307 10.21 -15.51 -1.45
N ILE A 308 10.47 -14.95 -0.26
CA ILE A 308 9.59 -14.21 0.68
C ILE A 308 8.38 -13.52 0.00
N VAL A 309 7.16 -13.67 0.49
CA VAL A 309 5.94 -12.90 0.16
C VAL A 309 5.81 -11.67 1.09
N ASN A 310 5.09 -10.60 0.69
CA ASN A 310 5.07 -9.29 1.37
C ASN A 310 3.78 -8.47 1.28
N THR A 311 2.85 -8.76 0.37
CA THR A 311 1.58 -8.00 0.28
C THR A 311 0.55 -8.72 -0.59
N ILE A 312 -0.74 -8.57 -0.32
CA ILE A 312 -1.79 -9.51 -0.73
C ILE A 312 -3.16 -8.82 -0.66
N ALA A 313 -4.13 -9.23 -1.50
CA ALA A 313 -5.50 -8.74 -1.50
C ALA A 313 -6.44 -9.74 -2.18
N TYR A 314 -7.73 -9.43 -2.05
CA TYR A 314 -8.88 -10.19 -2.54
C TYR A 314 -9.64 -9.42 -3.60
N SER A 315 -10.14 -10.14 -4.60
CA SER A 315 -11.06 -9.57 -5.59
C SER A 315 -12.33 -9.05 -4.92
N PRO A 316 -13.05 -8.08 -5.53
CA PRO A 316 -14.24 -7.47 -4.90
C PRO A 316 -15.36 -8.49 -4.70
N GLY A 317 -15.42 -9.49 -5.58
CA GLY A 317 -16.29 -10.67 -5.44
C GLY A 317 -15.71 -11.79 -4.57
N ALA A 318 -14.61 -11.56 -3.85
CA ALA A 318 -13.89 -12.51 -3.00
C ALA A 318 -13.45 -13.83 -3.67
N THR A 319 -13.36 -13.88 -5.00
CA THR A 319 -13.06 -15.09 -5.79
C THR A 319 -11.57 -15.35 -6.01
N ARG A 320 -10.72 -14.32 -6.00
CA ARG A 320 -9.28 -14.45 -6.26
C ARG A 320 -8.46 -13.78 -5.17
N ILE A 321 -7.53 -14.51 -4.55
CA ILE A 321 -6.41 -13.95 -3.79
C ILE A 321 -5.26 -13.80 -4.76
N VAL A 322 -4.41 -12.82 -4.53
CA VAL A 322 -3.18 -12.66 -5.30
C VAL A 322 -2.09 -12.08 -4.39
N SER A 323 -0.79 -12.16 -4.72
CA SER A 323 0.23 -12.15 -3.65
C SER A 323 1.69 -11.79 -3.92
N GLY A 324 2.33 -11.27 -2.88
CA GLY A 324 3.42 -10.32 -2.99
C GLY A 324 4.86 -10.72 -2.74
N ALA A 325 5.44 -11.70 -3.43
CA ALA A 325 6.85 -12.08 -3.26
C ALA A 325 8.07 -11.50 -4.02
N ASN A 326 9.14 -11.43 -3.24
CA ASN A 326 10.54 -11.62 -3.62
C ASN A 326 10.83 -12.73 -4.65
N ASP A 327 9.93 -13.59 -5.05
CA ASP A 327 10.33 -14.61 -6.02
C ASP A 327 10.48 -14.11 -7.44
N ARG A 328 10.28 -12.81 -7.61
CA ARG A 328 10.11 -12.22 -8.89
C ARG A 328 8.88 -12.80 -9.56
N THR A 329 7.71 -12.73 -8.97
CA THR A 329 6.42 -13.05 -9.60
C THR A 329 5.38 -12.59 -8.64
N VAL A 330 4.23 -12.18 -9.14
CA VAL A 330 3.01 -12.43 -8.38
C VAL A 330 2.43 -13.77 -8.84
N ARG A 331 1.45 -14.29 -8.10
CA ARG A 331 0.44 -15.22 -8.60
C ARG A 331 -0.94 -14.74 -8.27
N LEU A 332 -1.91 -15.05 -9.13
CA LEU A 332 -3.29 -15.26 -8.69
C LEU A 332 -3.42 -16.64 -8.08
N TRP A 333 -4.36 -16.76 -7.16
CA TRP A 333 -4.78 -17.98 -6.51
C TRP A 333 -6.29 -17.99 -6.43
N ASP A 334 -6.86 -19.16 -6.65
CA ASP A 334 -8.29 -19.35 -6.48
C ASP A 334 -8.66 -19.37 -4.99
N VAL A 335 -9.67 -18.61 -4.59
CA VAL A 335 -10.07 -18.52 -3.16
C VAL A 335 -10.72 -19.81 -2.66
N SER A 336 -11.22 -20.68 -3.54
CA SER A 336 -11.68 -22.01 -3.16
C SER A 336 -10.51 -23.00 -3.06
N THR A 337 -9.69 -23.17 -4.09
CA THR A 337 -8.67 -24.24 -4.12
C THR A 337 -7.36 -23.86 -3.42
N GLY A 338 -6.97 -22.58 -3.46
CA GLY A 338 -5.62 -22.12 -3.06
C GLY A 338 -4.51 -22.48 -4.06
N GLU A 339 -4.86 -23.02 -5.23
CA GLU A 339 -3.91 -23.26 -6.33
C GLU A 339 -3.69 -21.98 -7.14
N ALA A 340 -2.52 -21.87 -7.77
CA ALA A 340 -2.21 -20.72 -8.60
C ALA A 340 -3.12 -20.70 -9.85
N LEU A 341 -3.83 -19.59 -10.05
CA LEU A 341 -4.68 -19.36 -11.23
C LEU A 341 -3.79 -19.02 -12.43
N GLY A 342 -3.26 -20.09 -13.01
CA GLY A 342 -2.34 -20.06 -14.13
C GLY A 342 -0.88 -19.97 -13.71
N ALA A 343 -0.01 -19.74 -14.69
CA ALA A 343 1.42 -19.63 -14.44
C ALA A 343 1.75 -18.41 -13.55
N PRO A 344 2.86 -18.46 -12.80
CA PRO A 344 3.37 -17.26 -12.18
C PRO A 344 3.67 -16.26 -13.27
N LEU A 345 3.59 -14.99 -12.94
CA LEU A 345 3.45 -14.00 -13.99
C LEU A 345 4.83 -13.65 -14.53
N GLU A 346 5.09 -13.75 -15.85
CA GLU A 346 6.43 -13.70 -16.52
C GLU A 346 6.58 -12.50 -17.51
N GLY A 347 7.64 -11.64 -17.54
CA GLY A 347 7.62 -10.20 -17.17
C GLY A 347 8.62 -9.59 -16.12
N HIS A 348 8.11 -8.68 -15.25
CA HIS A 348 8.64 -8.08 -13.99
C HIS A 348 10.16 -8.28 -13.62
N MET A 349 11.10 -7.30 -13.49
CA MET A 349 12.47 -7.57 -12.96
C MET A 349 12.74 -7.65 -11.43
N GLY A 350 11.87 -7.91 -10.43
CA GLY A 350 12.11 -8.04 -8.94
C GLY A 350 10.95 -7.96 -7.90
N ILE A 351 10.73 -6.83 -7.22
CA ILE A 351 10.08 -6.45 -5.98
C ILE A 351 8.81 -5.51 -6.08
N VAL A 352 7.86 -5.45 -5.09
CA VAL A 352 6.61 -4.60 -4.98
C VAL A 352 5.91 -4.55 -3.55
N SER A 353 5.67 -3.43 -2.85
CA SER A 353 5.25 -3.39 -1.40
C SER A 353 3.81 -3.02 -0.97
N SER A 354 2.79 -3.22 -1.79
CA SER A 354 1.36 -3.09 -1.46
C SER A 354 0.51 -3.74 -2.55
N VAL A 355 -0.82 -3.63 -2.48
CA VAL A 355 -1.79 -4.07 -3.45
C VAL A 355 -3.15 -3.32 -3.38
N ALA A 356 -4.13 -3.60 -4.26
CA ALA A 356 -5.60 -3.44 -4.02
C ALA A 356 -6.50 -4.22 -5.03
N PHE A 357 -7.81 -3.90 -5.21
CA PHE A 357 -8.69 -4.46 -6.27
C PHE A 357 -9.79 -3.52 -6.92
N SER A 358 -10.31 -3.77 -8.16
CA SER A 358 -11.16 -2.84 -8.98
C SER A 358 -12.57 -2.61 -8.45
N PRO A 359 -13.28 -1.52 -8.85
CA PRO A 359 -14.67 -1.34 -8.44
C PRO A 359 -15.61 -2.28 -9.19
N ASP A 360 -15.14 -2.98 -10.23
CA ASP A 360 -15.83 -4.07 -10.96
C ASP A 360 -15.24 -5.47 -10.73
N GLY A 361 -14.00 -5.58 -10.29
CA GLY A 361 -13.19 -6.77 -10.50
C GLY A 361 -12.98 -7.07 -12.00
N ALA A 362 -12.74 -6.07 -12.87
CA ALA A 362 -12.68 -6.28 -14.33
C ALA A 362 -11.58 -5.54 -15.14
N CYS A 363 -10.65 -4.85 -14.48
CA CYS A 363 -9.30 -4.59 -15.04
C CYS A 363 -8.30 -4.86 -13.87
N ILE A 364 -7.21 -5.67 -13.93
CA ILE A 364 -6.29 -6.09 -12.81
C ILE A 364 -5.04 -5.20 -12.74
N ALA A 365 -4.41 -5.11 -11.57
CA ALA A 365 -3.33 -4.15 -11.33
C ALA A 365 -2.34 -4.33 -10.11
N SER A 366 -1.19 -5.00 -10.18
CA SER A 366 -0.09 -5.05 -9.16
C SER A 366 1.22 -4.23 -9.36
N GLY A 367 1.78 -3.48 -8.40
CA GLY A 367 2.82 -2.44 -8.63
C GLY A 367 4.29 -2.88 -8.76
N SER A 368 5.29 -2.11 -8.31
CA SER A 368 6.67 -2.65 -8.22
C SER A 368 7.68 -1.85 -7.43
N TRP A 369 8.96 -2.18 -7.43
CA TRP A 369 10.06 -1.40 -6.87
C TRP A 369 11.03 -0.92 -7.99
N ASP A 370 10.64 -0.78 -9.26
CA ASP A 370 11.66 -0.72 -10.35
C ASP A 370 11.90 0.58 -11.05
N ASN A 371 10.97 1.54 -11.07
CA ASN A 371 10.59 2.46 -12.15
C ASN A 371 9.03 2.41 -12.57
N THR A 372 8.27 1.31 -12.68
CA THR A 372 7.06 1.01 -13.51
C THR A 372 5.80 1.83 -13.41
N ILE A 373 4.91 1.58 -14.41
CA ILE A 373 3.45 1.63 -14.35
C ILE A 373 2.76 0.72 -15.42
N ARG A 374 2.52 -0.61 -15.29
CA ARG A 374 1.76 -1.54 -16.18
C ARG A 374 0.28 -1.64 -15.88
N LEU A 375 -0.38 -2.63 -16.47
CA LEU A 375 -1.82 -2.78 -16.41
C LEU A 375 -2.23 -4.17 -16.78
N TRP A 376 -3.33 -4.60 -16.19
CA TRP A 376 -3.89 -5.90 -16.40
C TRP A 376 -5.46 -5.95 -16.51
N ASP A 377 -6.11 -7.08 -16.86
CA ASP A 377 -7.46 -7.23 -17.53
C ASP A 377 -8.34 -8.45 -17.08
N SER A 378 -9.65 -8.54 -17.36
CA SER A 378 -10.71 -9.29 -16.61
C SER A 378 -10.53 -10.73 -16.01
N ALA A 379 -9.57 -11.61 -16.39
CA ALA A 379 -9.55 -13.05 -16.01
C ALA A 379 -8.36 -13.97 -16.47
N THR A 380 -7.67 -13.70 -17.59
CA THR A 380 -7.07 -14.70 -18.54
C THR A 380 -5.59 -14.49 -19.00
N GLY A 381 -4.65 -14.11 -18.14
CA GLY A 381 -3.24 -13.95 -18.53
C GLY A 381 -2.76 -12.65 -19.17
N ALA A 382 -3.42 -12.23 -20.26
CA ALA A 382 -2.80 -11.49 -21.36
C ALA A 382 -2.49 -10.00 -21.13
N HIS A 383 -1.21 -9.61 -21.02
CA HIS A 383 -0.75 -8.23 -20.74
C HIS A 383 -1.53 -7.07 -21.47
N LEU A 384 -2.12 -6.07 -20.77
CA LEU A 384 -2.95 -5.01 -21.39
C LEU A 384 -2.29 -3.64 -21.63
N GLU A 385 -1.82 -2.98 -20.57
CA GLU A 385 -1.38 -1.57 -20.62
C GLU A 385 -0.27 -1.25 -19.64
N THR A 386 0.20 -0.02 -19.65
CA THR A 386 1.21 0.61 -18.79
C THR A 386 1.12 2.15 -19.09
N LEU A 387 1.61 3.10 -18.28
CA LEU A 387 1.59 4.58 -18.53
C LEU A 387 2.74 5.44 -17.91
N LYS A 388 3.80 5.94 -18.57
CA LYS A 388 5.08 6.43 -17.91
C LYS A 388 5.17 7.88 -17.40
N GLY A 389 4.22 8.45 -16.67
CA GLY A 389 4.41 9.84 -16.22
C GLY A 389 5.71 10.13 -15.42
N HIS A 390 5.91 9.60 -14.21
CA HIS A 390 7.07 9.89 -13.40
C HIS A 390 8.33 9.40 -14.12
N SER A 391 9.54 9.70 -13.59
CA SER A 391 10.83 9.23 -14.10
C SER A 391 12.18 8.79 -13.34
N VAL A 392 12.39 8.48 -12.01
CA VAL A 392 13.13 7.27 -11.37
C VAL A 392 12.36 5.99 -10.63
N ARG A 393 11.68 5.92 -9.43
CA ARG A 393 11.08 4.86 -8.51
C ARG A 393 9.58 4.81 -7.82
N VAL A 394 8.37 4.65 -8.45
CA VAL A 394 6.99 4.84 -7.84
C VAL A 394 6.51 3.86 -6.73
N SER A 395 5.32 3.94 -6.05
CA SER A 395 4.91 2.79 -5.17
C SER A 395 3.55 2.49 -4.45
N SER A 396 2.51 3.30 -4.20
CA SER A 396 1.29 2.82 -3.43
C SER A 396 0.33 1.76 -4.02
N VAL A 397 -0.94 1.56 -3.50
CA VAL A 397 -2.26 1.80 -4.22
C VAL A 397 -3.71 1.54 -3.68
N CYS A 398 -4.73 2.21 -4.28
CA CYS A 398 -6.16 1.87 -4.60
C CYS A 398 -6.86 3.02 -5.48
N PHE A 399 -7.65 2.77 -6.57
CA PHE A 399 -8.09 3.65 -7.71
C PHE A 399 -9.53 4.23 -7.52
N SER A 400 -9.94 5.22 -8.31
CA SER A 400 -11.24 5.91 -8.30
C SER A 400 -12.43 4.97 -8.53
N PRO A 401 -13.54 5.06 -7.74
CA PRO A 401 -14.73 4.26 -7.98
C PRO A 401 -15.53 4.84 -9.14
N ASP A 402 -15.13 6.01 -9.68
CA ASP A 402 -15.57 6.48 -10.99
C ASP A 402 -15.17 5.52 -12.12
N ARG A 403 -14.23 4.59 -11.84
CA ARG A 403 -13.65 3.61 -12.77
C ARG A 403 -12.99 4.29 -13.98
N ILE A 404 -12.49 5.50 -13.75
CA ILE A 404 -11.85 6.38 -14.72
C ILE A 404 -10.49 6.83 -14.21
N HIS A 405 -10.24 7.02 -12.91
CA HIS A 405 -8.93 7.51 -12.42
C HIS A 405 -8.11 6.54 -11.52
N LEU A 406 -6.83 6.33 -11.85
CA LEU A 406 -5.73 5.99 -10.90
C LEU A 406 -4.73 7.03 -11.09
N VAL A 407 -4.21 7.39 -9.97
CA VAL A 407 -3.33 8.49 -9.88
C VAL A 407 -2.22 8.07 -8.96
N SER A 408 -0.99 8.57 -9.07
CA SER A 408 0.19 7.68 -8.98
C SER A 408 1.43 8.34 -8.37
N GLY A 409 2.50 7.60 -8.08
CA GLY A 409 3.72 8.17 -7.48
C GLY A 409 4.59 7.41 -6.44
N SER A 410 5.91 7.56 -6.52
CA SER A 410 6.50 8.84 -6.87
C SER A 410 7.75 9.28 -6.12
N HIS A 411 8.38 8.69 -5.10
CA HIS A 411 9.69 9.09 -4.42
C HIS A 411 10.52 10.27 -5.18
N ASP A 412 10.00 11.50 -5.48
CA ASP A 412 10.49 12.42 -6.56
C ASP A 412 10.26 13.94 -6.59
N LYS A 413 9.62 14.58 -5.63
CA LYS A 413 9.06 15.93 -5.85
C LYS A 413 7.86 16.13 -6.84
N THR A 414 7.22 15.16 -7.53
CA THR A 414 6.18 15.50 -8.53
C THR A 414 5.08 14.47 -9.04
N VAL A 415 3.94 15.04 -9.42
CA VAL A 415 2.58 14.59 -9.11
C VAL A 415 1.45 15.17 -10.04
N ARG A 416 0.37 14.46 -10.44
CA ARG A 416 -0.30 14.72 -11.73
C ARG A 416 -1.72 14.02 -12.15
N ILE A 417 -2.97 14.54 -12.25
CA ILE A 417 -4.22 13.64 -12.24
C ILE A 417 -4.64 12.94 -13.59
N TRP A 418 -5.07 11.64 -13.72
CA TRP A 418 -5.56 10.99 -15.00
C TRP A 418 -6.28 9.59 -14.96
N ASN A 419 -6.28 8.85 -16.09
CA ASN A 419 -7.39 8.17 -16.75
C ASN A 419 -7.15 6.67 -17.12
N VAL A 420 -8.17 5.79 -17.04
CA VAL A 420 -8.12 4.42 -17.61
C VAL A 420 -8.02 4.55 -19.11
N GLN A 421 -9.12 4.94 -19.72
CA GLN A 421 -9.48 4.37 -20.99
C GLN A 421 -8.74 5.10 -22.12
N ALA A 422 -8.42 6.37 -21.89
CA ALA A 422 -7.56 7.19 -22.73
C ALA A 422 -6.07 6.82 -22.60
N ARG A 423 -5.67 6.08 -21.56
CA ARG A 423 -4.28 5.61 -21.40
C ARG A 423 -3.31 6.80 -21.43
N GLN A 424 -3.66 7.93 -20.79
CA GLN A 424 -3.01 9.22 -21.08
C GLN A 424 -3.01 10.31 -20.00
N LEU A 425 -1.91 11.06 -20.07
CA LEU A 425 -1.27 11.92 -19.10
C LEU A 425 -2.06 13.25 -18.88
N VAL A 426 -3.09 13.28 -18.01
CA VAL A 426 -4.07 14.39 -17.86
C VAL A 426 -3.63 15.68 -17.06
N ARG A 427 -3.32 15.69 -15.75
CA ARG A 427 -3.15 16.90 -14.89
C ARG A 427 -1.80 16.99 -14.15
N THR A 428 -1.47 18.11 -13.48
CA THR A 428 -0.15 18.44 -12.86
C THR A 428 -0.28 19.38 -11.64
N LEU A 429 0.05 18.96 -10.42
CA LEU A 429 -0.36 19.65 -9.18
C LEU A 429 0.80 20.20 -8.24
N ARG A 430 1.65 21.17 -8.64
CA ARG A 430 3.01 21.43 -8.03
C ARG A 430 3.02 22.04 -6.62
N GLY A 431 3.90 21.53 -5.73
CA GLY A 431 4.00 22.04 -4.35
C GLY A 431 5.34 22.01 -3.57
N HIS A 432 6.07 20.90 -3.45
CA HIS A 432 7.05 20.67 -2.35
C HIS A 432 8.38 20.00 -2.82
N SER A 433 9.29 19.59 -1.91
CA SER A 433 10.75 19.47 -2.15
C SER A 433 11.58 18.19 -1.80
N TYR A 434 11.03 16.99 -1.54
CA TYR A 434 11.66 15.63 -1.38
C TYR A 434 10.59 14.52 -1.71
N ASP A 435 10.50 13.35 -1.02
CA ASP A 435 9.73 12.13 -1.48
C ASP A 435 8.71 11.39 -0.53
N VAL A 436 7.70 10.59 -0.98
CA VAL A 436 6.24 10.60 -0.51
C VAL A 436 5.54 9.25 -0.33
N ASN A 437 4.80 8.91 0.77
CA ASN A 437 4.60 7.56 1.39
C ASN A 437 3.27 6.74 1.69
N SER A 438 2.01 7.22 1.80
CA SER A 438 0.77 6.39 1.52
C SER A 438 -0.47 7.24 1.44
N VAL A 439 -1.54 6.86 0.73
CA VAL A 439 -2.26 7.81 -0.16
C VAL A 439 -3.76 7.65 -0.38
N ILE A 440 -4.55 8.71 -0.62
CA ILE A 440 -6.00 8.50 -0.85
C ILE A 440 -6.77 9.65 -1.50
N VAL A 441 -8.00 9.34 -1.94
CA VAL A 441 -9.05 10.24 -2.41
C VAL A 441 -10.45 9.93 -1.79
N SER A 442 -11.33 10.94 -1.86
CA SER A 442 -12.72 11.17 -1.37
C SER A 442 -13.90 10.16 -1.61
N PRO A 443 -15.12 10.38 -1.08
CA PRO A 443 -16.28 9.45 -1.26
C PRO A 443 -16.90 9.49 -2.65
N SER A 444 -16.35 10.39 -3.44
CA SER A 444 -17.03 11.17 -4.44
C SER A 444 -16.14 11.38 -5.66
N GLY A 445 -14.90 10.84 -5.67
CA GLY A 445 -13.92 11.12 -6.72
C GLY A 445 -13.50 12.60 -6.81
N ARG A 446 -13.72 13.37 -5.74
CA ARG A 446 -13.51 14.82 -5.67
C ARG A 446 -12.18 15.27 -5.06
N TYR A 447 -11.69 14.67 -3.98
CA TYR A 447 -10.57 15.26 -3.22
C TYR A 447 -9.40 14.33 -3.07
N ILE A 448 -8.23 14.88 -3.37
CA ILE A 448 -6.93 14.27 -3.37
C ILE A 448 -6.14 14.84 -2.21
N ALA A 449 -5.46 14.01 -1.43
CA ALA A 449 -5.22 14.40 -0.06
C ALA A 449 -3.77 14.15 0.39
N SER A 450 -3.07 15.23 0.84
CA SER A 450 -1.60 15.35 0.68
C SER A 450 -0.73 16.19 1.67
N GLY A 451 0.40 15.91 2.35
CA GLY A 451 1.20 14.70 2.47
C GLY A 451 2.64 14.54 3.02
N SER A 452 3.63 15.48 3.25
CA SER A 452 5.19 15.53 3.15
C SER A 452 6.33 15.97 4.16
N CYS A 453 7.54 15.37 4.02
CA CYS A 453 8.97 15.66 4.33
C CYS A 453 9.59 17.07 4.31
N ASP A 454 8.81 18.14 4.44
CA ASP A 454 9.33 19.53 4.46
C ASP A 454 8.42 20.62 5.06
N ASN A 455 7.71 20.39 6.18
CA ASN A 455 6.85 21.38 6.89
C ASN A 455 5.34 21.61 6.56
N THR A 456 4.84 21.60 5.31
CA THR A 456 3.59 22.25 4.83
C THR A 456 2.46 21.47 4.00
N ILE A 457 1.51 20.75 4.63
CA ILE A 457 0.40 19.85 4.19
C ILE A 457 -0.81 20.45 3.35
N ARG A 458 -1.31 19.90 2.20
CA ARG A 458 -2.32 20.48 1.23
C ARG A 458 -3.36 19.51 0.53
N ILE A 459 -4.66 19.86 0.32
CA ILE A 459 -5.66 19.09 -0.52
C ILE A 459 -5.48 19.46 -1.99
N TRP A 460 -5.99 18.65 -2.91
CA TRP A 460 -6.24 19.04 -4.30
C TRP A 460 -7.62 18.55 -4.75
N ASP A 461 -8.31 19.36 -5.53
CA ASP A 461 -9.58 18.94 -6.12
C ASP A 461 -9.28 18.08 -7.36
N ALA A 462 -9.72 16.83 -7.35
CA ALA A 462 -9.50 15.82 -8.39
C ALA A 462 -10.00 16.23 -9.78
N GLN A 463 -10.74 17.32 -9.90
CA GLN A 463 -11.24 17.86 -11.16
C GLN A 463 -10.43 19.08 -11.66
N THR A 464 -9.48 19.61 -10.87
CA THR A 464 -8.72 20.84 -11.18
C THR A 464 -7.22 20.69 -10.94
N ASP A 465 -6.41 21.63 -11.43
CA ASP A 465 -4.97 21.67 -11.12
C ASP A 465 -4.63 22.35 -9.77
N ASN A 466 -5.64 22.63 -8.93
CA ASN A 466 -5.47 23.48 -7.74
C ASN A 466 -5.28 22.73 -6.44
N GLU A 467 -4.33 23.25 -5.67
CA GLU A 467 -4.22 23.10 -4.23
C GLU A 467 -5.46 23.68 -3.55
N VAL A 468 -6.00 22.99 -2.55
CA VAL A 468 -7.09 23.45 -1.68
C VAL A 468 -6.57 23.49 -0.25
N GLY A 469 -6.84 24.61 0.41
CA GLY A 469 -6.17 24.95 1.66
C GLY A 469 -4.76 25.47 1.41
N ALA A 470 -4.00 25.58 2.49
CA ALA A 470 -2.60 25.94 2.43
C ALA A 470 -1.72 24.69 2.46
N PRO A 471 -0.40 24.88 2.41
CA PRO A 471 0.62 24.01 2.94
C PRO A 471 0.70 24.13 4.48
N LEU A 472 0.00 23.28 5.23
CA LEU A 472 -0.33 23.39 6.66
C LEU A 472 0.56 22.47 7.55
N THR A 473 0.96 22.83 8.77
CA THR A 473 2.26 22.33 9.34
C THR A 473 2.18 21.67 10.73
N GLY A 474 3.28 21.13 11.30
CA GLY A 474 3.25 20.86 12.76
C GLY A 474 4.34 20.07 13.51
N HIS A 475 5.42 19.61 12.90
CA HIS A 475 6.15 18.44 13.35
C HIS A 475 7.65 18.50 12.93
N THR A 476 8.47 17.44 13.00
CA THR A 476 9.95 17.60 12.98
C THR A 476 10.82 16.73 12.06
N ASN A 477 10.34 15.71 11.33
CA ASN A 477 11.20 14.85 10.49
C ASN A 477 10.41 13.98 9.47
N TYR A 478 10.78 12.69 9.35
CA TYR A 478 10.39 11.65 8.41
C TYR A 478 8.86 11.13 8.72
N ILE A 479 8.13 10.15 8.05
CA ILE A 479 6.70 9.55 8.19
C ILE A 479 6.22 8.32 7.22
N GLN A 480 5.27 7.32 7.40
CA GLN A 480 4.68 6.45 6.28
C GLN A 480 3.20 6.28 5.82
N SER A 481 2.08 6.46 6.53
CA SER A 481 0.73 6.21 5.92
C SER A 481 -0.25 7.36 5.69
N VAL A 482 -0.93 7.42 4.51
CA VAL A 482 -2.28 8.03 4.36
C VAL A 482 -3.45 7.06 4.03
N ALA A 483 -4.73 7.50 4.09
CA ALA A 483 -6.06 6.90 3.87
C ALA A 483 -7.25 7.80 4.32
N PHE A 484 -8.51 7.30 4.44
CA PHE A 484 -9.80 8.05 4.29
C PHE A 484 -11.09 7.11 4.64
N SER A 485 -11.58 6.59 5.85
CA SER A 485 -12.66 5.54 6.47
C SER A 485 -14.23 5.02 6.28
N PRO A 486 -15.46 5.60 6.64
CA PRO A 486 -16.81 5.53 5.86
C PRO A 486 -17.77 6.71 5.25
N ASP A 487 -17.93 7.99 5.73
CA ASP A 487 -18.67 9.19 5.15
C ASP A 487 -18.04 10.26 4.13
N GLY A 488 -17.38 11.39 4.52
CA GLY A 488 -16.57 12.27 3.62
C GLY A 488 -15.50 13.32 4.08
N ARG A 489 -15.06 13.48 5.35
CA ARG A 489 -14.75 14.83 5.94
C ARG A 489 -13.52 15.15 6.88
N SER A 490 -12.40 14.42 6.96
CA SER A 490 -11.19 14.87 7.73
C SER A 490 -9.91 14.14 7.23
N ILE A 491 -9.10 13.38 8.04
CA ILE A 491 -8.30 12.16 7.72
C ILE A 491 -7.59 11.42 8.94
N VAL A 492 -6.48 10.66 8.77
CA VAL A 492 -5.29 10.36 9.63
C VAL A 492 -3.91 10.83 8.99
N SER A 493 -2.73 10.16 9.07
CA SER A 493 -1.34 10.56 8.58
C SER A 493 -0.07 11.05 9.55
N GLY A 494 0.88 10.25 8.83
CA GLY A 494 1.37 8.88 9.26
C GLY A 494 2.83 8.60 9.75
N SER A 495 3.50 9.29 10.70
CA SER A 495 4.93 9.19 11.16
C SER A 495 5.69 7.84 11.24
N MET A 496 7.05 7.88 11.29
CA MET A 496 7.96 6.89 11.95
C MET A 496 8.67 7.42 13.23
N ASP A 497 8.25 8.54 13.73
CA ASP A 497 9.25 9.52 14.04
C ASP A 497 9.14 10.16 15.44
N GLY A 498 7.94 10.17 15.95
CA GLY A 498 7.55 10.60 17.29
C GLY A 498 6.07 10.37 17.44
N THR A 499 5.29 10.80 16.44
CA THR A 499 3.85 10.98 16.52
C THR A 499 3.10 11.36 15.20
N LEU A 500 1.78 11.23 15.21
CA LEU A 500 0.84 11.25 14.08
C LEU A 500 -0.57 12.11 14.08
N ARG A 501 -0.73 13.48 13.87
CA ARG A 501 -1.79 14.67 14.03
C ARG A 501 -3.27 15.02 13.37
N VAL A 502 -4.57 15.05 13.90
CA VAL A 502 -5.93 15.32 13.12
C VAL A 502 -6.59 16.76 12.95
N TRP A 503 -7.36 16.98 11.85
CA TRP A 503 -7.87 18.27 11.32
C TRP A 503 -9.03 18.32 10.23
N ASP A 504 -10.32 18.36 10.55
CA ASP A 504 -11.46 18.51 9.56
C ASP A 504 -11.24 19.52 8.37
N LEU A 505 -11.56 19.24 7.07
CA LEU A 505 -11.37 20.23 5.94
C LEU A 505 -12.16 21.52 6.16
N PHE A 506 -13.25 21.38 6.90
CA PHE A 506 -14.32 22.35 6.98
C PHE A 506 -14.16 23.27 8.21
N GLU A 507 -13.01 23.20 8.89
CA GLU A 507 -12.54 24.11 9.97
C GLU A 507 -11.18 24.78 9.69
#